data_AF-A0A838NCK3-F1
#
_entry.id   AF-A0A838NCK3-F1
#
_cell.length_a   1.000
_cell.length_b   1.000
_cell.length_c   1.000
_cell.angle_alpha   90.00
_cell.angle_beta   90.00
_cell.angle_gamma   90.00
#
_symmetry.space_group_name_H-M   'P 1'
#
loop_
_entity.id
_entity.type
_entity.pdbx_description
1 polymer ?
#
loop_
_entity_poly.entity_id
_entity_poly.type
_entity_poly.pdbx_seq_one_letter_code
_entity_poly.pdbx_strand_id
1 'polypeptide(L)'
;MSEISQRMAGHEPSLQTVEMMCDRLAELGLAVGPDTARALIREVLAAEAPRVDARLRDALDTTLQTIRIAAQSAMGLLATTASEGRPKEPPPPEQLHVARKPPVQQQQPAVPAPRKAPPPEPKKAEPRQSGPRRPRIELDEDERRPVFRRPGRR
;
A
#
# COMPACT_ATOMS: atom_id res chain seq x y z
N MET A 1 -5.75 -1.75 -29.83
CA MET A 1 -4.42 -1.45 -29.27
C MET A 1 -4.41 0.04 -28.96
N SER A 2 -4.18 0.42 -27.70
CA SER A 2 -4.27 1.81 -27.26
C SER A 2 -3.22 2.69 -27.96
N GLU A 3 -3.60 3.91 -28.36
CA GLU A 3 -2.73 4.87 -29.08
C GLU A 3 -1.39 5.15 -28.37
N ILE A 4 -1.37 5.00 -27.04
CA ILE A 4 -0.18 5.14 -26.20
C ILE A 4 0.87 4.06 -26.50
N SER A 5 0.44 2.80 -26.70
CA SER A 5 1.35 1.72 -27.10
C SER A 5 1.90 1.93 -28.51
N GLN A 6 1.14 2.52 -29.42
CA GLN A 6 1.64 2.90 -30.76
C GLN A 6 2.68 4.02 -30.71
N ARG A 7 2.51 5.01 -29.83
CA ARG A 7 3.51 6.10 -29.66
C ARG A 7 4.83 5.60 -29.08
N MET A 8 4.80 4.57 -28.23
CA MET A 8 6.01 4.01 -27.65
C MET A 8 6.85 3.21 -28.66
N ALA A 9 6.23 2.60 -29.67
CA ALA A 9 6.93 1.84 -30.71
C ALA A 9 7.84 2.72 -31.59
N GLY A 10 7.60 4.03 -31.63
CA GLY A 10 8.43 5.02 -32.34
C GLY A 10 9.36 5.83 -31.42
N HIS A 11 9.46 5.50 -30.14
CA HIS A 11 10.27 6.27 -29.19
C HIS A 11 11.76 5.95 -29.37
N GLU A 12 12.56 6.97 -29.66
CA GLU A 12 14.01 6.85 -29.76
C GLU A 12 14.63 6.95 -28.35
N PRO A 13 15.44 5.96 -27.91
CA PRO A 13 16.09 6.04 -26.61
C PRO A 13 17.16 7.14 -26.60
N SER A 14 17.18 7.93 -25.52
CA SER A 14 18.17 8.99 -25.34
C SER A 14 19.60 8.45 -25.31
N LEU A 15 20.58 9.26 -25.73
CA LEU A 15 22.01 8.91 -25.71
C LEU A 15 22.46 8.44 -24.31
N GLN A 16 22.07 9.17 -23.27
CA GLN A 16 22.39 8.82 -21.88
C GLN A 16 21.86 7.43 -21.50
N THR A 17 20.66 7.06 -21.97
CA THR A 17 20.10 5.72 -21.72
C THR A 17 20.89 4.64 -22.43
N VAL A 18 21.35 4.91 -23.65
CA VAL A 18 22.15 3.96 -24.45
C VAL A 18 23.52 3.74 -23.80
N GLU A 19 24.20 4.81 -23.39
CA GLU A 19 25.50 4.74 -22.70
C GLU A 19 25.39 3.94 -21.40
N MET A 20 24.40 4.25 -20.55
CA MET A 20 24.13 3.51 -19.32
C MET A 20 23.85 2.02 -19.58
N MET A 21 23.14 1.69 -20.66
CA MET A 21 22.86 0.30 -21.02
C MET A 21 24.15 -0.42 -21.46
N CYS A 22 24.98 0.23 -22.26
CA CYS A 22 26.28 -0.29 -22.66
C CYS A 22 27.18 -0.54 -21.46
N ASP A 23 27.29 0.41 -20.53
CA ASP A 23 28.10 0.28 -19.31
C ASP A 23 27.63 -0.90 -18.44
N ARG A 24 26.33 -0.98 -18.17
CA ARG A 24 25.75 -2.07 -17.36
C ARG A 24 25.91 -3.44 -18.02
N LEU A 25 25.74 -3.52 -19.34
CA LEU A 25 25.95 -4.79 -20.04
C LEU A 25 27.43 -5.18 -20.04
N ALA A 26 28.35 -4.21 -20.15
CA ALA A 26 29.78 -4.45 -20.03
C ALA A 26 30.17 -4.95 -18.63
N GLU A 27 29.59 -4.40 -17.56
CA GLU A 27 29.76 -4.90 -16.18
C GLU A 27 29.32 -6.36 -16.02
N LEU A 28 28.34 -6.80 -16.80
CA LEU A 28 27.85 -8.19 -16.84
C LEU A 28 28.65 -9.08 -17.81
N GLY A 29 29.70 -8.57 -18.45
CA GLY A 29 30.54 -9.28 -19.41
C GLY A 29 29.99 -9.32 -20.84
N LEU A 30 28.95 -8.55 -21.14
CA LEU A 30 28.33 -8.42 -22.46
C LEU A 30 28.63 -7.04 -23.06
N ALA A 31 29.86 -6.83 -23.53
CA ALA A 31 30.21 -5.60 -24.21
C ALA A 31 29.46 -5.51 -25.55
N VAL A 32 28.51 -4.58 -25.65
CA VAL A 32 27.72 -4.32 -26.87
C VAL A 32 27.91 -2.90 -27.36
N GLY A 33 27.82 -2.71 -28.67
CA GLY A 33 27.84 -1.38 -29.29
C GLY A 33 26.53 -0.61 -29.08
N PRO A 34 26.55 0.71 -29.31
CA PRO A 34 25.41 1.60 -29.06
C PRO A 34 24.19 1.25 -29.92
N ASP A 35 24.37 0.81 -31.16
CA ASP A 35 23.24 0.47 -32.04
C ASP A 35 22.51 -0.80 -31.59
N THR A 36 23.27 -1.79 -31.10
CA THR A 36 22.70 -2.99 -30.48
C THR A 36 21.97 -2.63 -29.19
N ALA A 37 22.54 -1.78 -28.35
CA ALA A 37 21.87 -1.29 -27.14
C ALA A 37 20.57 -0.55 -27.46
N ARG A 38 20.55 0.32 -28.48
CA ARG A 38 19.33 0.98 -28.98
C ARG A 38 18.28 0.00 -29.46
N ALA A 39 18.68 -1.06 -30.16
CA ALA A 39 17.76 -2.10 -30.62
C ALA A 39 17.16 -2.84 -29.42
N LEU A 40 17.99 -3.27 -28.47
CA LEU A 40 17.54 -3.94 -27.24
C LEU A 40 16.56 -3.07 -26.44
N ILE A 41 16.85 -1.78 -26.28
CA ILE A 41 15.96 -0.86 -25.56
C ILE A 41 14.61 -0.75 -26.27
N ARG A 42 14.59 -0.64 -27.61
CA ARG A 42 13.34 -0.58 -28.39
C ARG A 42 12.51 -1.86 -28.24
N GLU A 43 13.14 -3.02 -28.29
CA GLU A 43 12.46 -4.31 -28.10
C GLU A 43 11.88 -4.44 -26.68
N VAL A 44 12.65 -4.07 -25.66
CA VAL A 44 12.18 -4.08 -24.27
C VAL A 44 11.00 -3.13 -24.09
N LEU A 45 11.07 -1.92 -24.65
CA LEU A 45 9.96 -0.97 -24.59
C LEU A 45 8.72 -1.50 -25.31
N ALA A 46 8.87 -2.13 -26.48
CA ALA A 46 7.74 -2.72 -27.20
C ALA A 46 7.05 -3.83 -26.39
N ALA A 47 7.83 -4.65 -25.68
CA ALA A 47 7.31 -5.75 -24.86
C ALA A 47 6.69 -5.27 -23.53
N GLU A 48 7.33 -4.31 -22.86
CA GLU A 48 6.97 -3.89 -21.50
C GLU A 48 6.02 -2.70 -21.46
N ALA A 49 6.02 -1.81 -22.46
CA ALA A 49 5.10 -0.67 -22.51
C ALA A 49 3.61 -1.05 -22.31
N PRO A 50 3.03 -2.06 -22.99
CA PRO A 50 1.64 -2.42 -22.77
C PRO A 50 1.38 -2.98 -21.36
N ARG A 51 2.36 -3.67 -20.77
CA ARG A 51 2.25 -4.22 -19.41
C ARG A 51 2.26 -3.12 -18.36
N VAL A 52 3.16 -2.15 -18.53
CA VAL A 52 3.26 -0.98 -17.65
C VAL A 52 2.02 -0.10 -17.78
N ASP A 53 1.55 0.15 -19.00
CA ASP A 53 0.33 0.94 -19.28
C ASP A 53 -0.91 0.30 -18.64
N ALA A 54 -1.08 -1.02 -18.74
CA ALA A 54 -2.17 -1.73 -18.07
C ALA A 54 -2.12 -1.56 -16.54
N ARG A 55 -0.96 -1.80 -15.93
CA ARG A 55 -0.79 -1.62 -14.47
C ARG A 55 -1.02 -0.18 -14.04
N LEU A 56 -0.60 0.78 -14.86
CA LEU A 56 -0.82 2.21 -14.59
C LEU A 56 -2.30 2.55 -14.62
N ARG A 57 -3.05 2.06 -15.60
CA ARG A 57 -4.52 2.24 -15.66
C ARG A 57 -5.19 1.63 -14.43
N ASP A 58 -4.84 0.41 -14.05
CA ASP A 58 -5.43 -0.25 -12.87
C ASP A 58 -5.15 0.54 -11.58
N ALA A 59 -3.92 1.04 -11.43
CA ALA A 59 -3.52 1.86 -10.29
C ALA A 59 -4.25 3.22 -10.26
N LEU A 60 -4.42 3.85 -11.41
CA LEU A 60 -5.17 5.10 -11.56
C LEU A 60 -6.65 4.89 -11.21
N ASP A 61 -7.28 3.82 -11.72
CA ASP A 61 -8.67 3.50 -11.42
C ASP A 61 -8.88 3.26 -9.92
N THR A 62 -7.96 2.53 -9.29
CA THR A 62 -7.98 2.30 -7.84
C THR A 62 -7.84 3.61 -7.06
N THR A 63 -6.97 4.50 -7.50
CA THR A 63 -6.74 5.81 -6.87
C THR A 63 -7.98 6.70 -7.01
N LEU A 64 -8.61 6.73 -8.18
CA LEU A 64 -9.84 7.48 -8.42
C LEU A 64 -11.02 6.95 -7.60
N GLN A 65 -11.14 5.62 -7.47
CA GLN A 65 -12.14 5.02 -6.58
C GLN A 65 -11.90 5.42 -5.12
N THR A 66 -10.64 5.41 -4.67
CA THR A 66 -10.28 5.82 -3.31
C THR A 66 -10.65 7.29 -3.05
N ILE A 67 -10.33 8.18 -4.00
CA ILE A 67 -10.72 9.60 -3.92
C ILE A 67 -12.24 9.75 -3.87
N ARG A 68 -12.98 9.00 -4.70
CA ARG A 68 -14.44 9.04 -4.72
C ARG A 68 -15.04 8.61 -3.38
N ILE A 69 -14.55 7.52 -2.78
CA ILE A 69 -15.01 7.04 -1.47
C ILE A 69 -14.69 8.07 -0.39
N ALA A 70 -13.49 8.65 -0.40
CA ALA A 70 -13.09 9.68 0.55
C ALA A 70 -13.98 10.93 0.43
N ALA A 71 -14.27 11.38 -0.80
CA ALA A 71 -15.16 12.50 -1.05
C ALA A 71 -16.61 12.21 -0.62
N GLN A 72 -17.13 11.01 -0.89
CA GLN A 72 -18.46 10.59 -0.42
C GLN A 72 -18.55 10.55 1.10
N SER A 73 -17.50 10.06 1.75
CA SER A 73 -17.41 10.02 3.22
C SER A 73 -17.37 11.43 3.81
N ALA A 74 -16.58 12.33 3.22
CA ALA A 74 -16.50 13.73 3.64
C ALA A 74 -17.85 14.46 3.46
N MET A 75 -18.54 14.24 2.33
CA MET A 75 -19.88 14.78 2.11
C MET A 75 -20.90 14.22 3.11
N GLY A 76 -20.81 12.92 3.44
CA GLY A 76 -21.63 12.31 4.49
C GLY A 76 -21.44 12.98 5.85
N LEU A 77 -20.19 13.23 6.25
CA LEU A 77 -19.85 13.93 7.49
C LEU A 77 -20.40 15.38 7.49
N LEU A 78 -20.26 16.10 6.39
CA LEU A 78 -20.80 17.46 6.24
C LEU A 78 -22.33 17.47 6.29
N ALA A 79 -23.01 16.51 5.66
CA ALA A 79 -24.46 16.38 5.70
C ALA A 79 -24.97 16.09 7.12
N THR A 80 -24.28 15.21 7.88
CA THR A 80 -24.67 14.91 9.27
C THR A 80 -24.47 16.10 10.21
N THR A 81 -23.40 16.87 10.03
CA THR A 81 -23.11 18.05 10.88
C THR A 81 -23.99 19.26 10.52
N ALA A 82 -24.46 19.37 9.27
CA ALA A 82 -25.42 20.39 8.86
C ALA A 82 -26.82 20.20 9.49
N SER A 83 -27.23 18.96 9.78
CA SER A 83 -28.52 18.67 10.43
C SER A 83 -28.50 18.79 11.96
N GLU A 84 -27.34 18.69 12.62
CA GLU A 84 -27.23 18.84 14.08
C GLU A 84 -27.10 20.31 14.54
N GLY A 85 -26.97 21.25 13.60
CA GLY A 85 -26.76 22.67 13.87
C GLY A 85 -28.00 23.52 14.11
N ARG A 86 -29.15 22.98 14.55
CA ARG A 86 -30.25 23.83 15.06
C ARG A 86 -30.04 24.03 16.57
N PRO A 87 -29.46 25.15 17.03
CA PRO A 87 -29.47 25.45 18.45
C PRO A 87 -30.93 25.53 18.90
N LYS A 88 -31.30 24.68 19.86
CA LYS A 88 -32.54 24.81 20.61
C LYS A 88 -32.50 26.19 21.26
N GLU A 89 -33.33 27.09 20.75
CA GLU A 89 -33.59 28.39 21.34
C GLU A 89 -33.90 28.21 22.84
N PRO A 90 -33.12 28.80 23.76
CA PRO A 90 -33.41 28.70 25.17
C PRO A 90 -34.74 29.40 25.44
N PRO A 91 -35.68 28.78 26.17
CA PRO A 91 -36.94 29.43 26.51
C PRO A 91 -36.66 30.71 27.32
N PRO A 92 -37.45 31.78 27.11
CA PRO A 92 -37.23 33.06 27.78
C PRO A 92 -37.37 32.89 29.30
N PRO A 93 -36.61 33.66 30.10
CA PRO A 93 -36.69 33.58 31.55
C PRO A 93 -37.98 34.28 32.02
N GLU A 94 -39.03 33.50 32.29
CA GLU A 94 -40.12 34.02 33.12
C GLU A 94 -39.63 34.21 34.54
N GLN A 95 -39.65 35.47 34.92
CA GLN A 95 -39.24 36.00 36.21
C GLN A 95 -40.31 35.68 37.26
N LEU A 96 -39.81 35.38 38.46
CA LEU A 96 -40.45 35.62 39.77
C LEU A 96 -41.64 34.73 40.12
N HIS A 97 -41.41 33.78 41.04
CA HIS A 97 -42.01 33.89 42.37
C HIS A 97 -41.01 33.47 43.44
N VAL A 98 -40.84 34.40 44.38
CA VAL A 98 -39.97 34.37 45.54
C VAL A 98 -40.74 33.74 46.69
N ALA A 99 -40.24 32.66 47.29
CA ALA A 99 -40.53 32.34 48.68
C ALA A 99 -39.47 31.43 49.31
N ARG A 100 -38.52 32.10 49.98
CA ARG A 100 -37.75 31.68 51.18
C ARG A 100 -36.72 30.54 51.07
N LYS A 101 -35.62 30.80 51.80
CA LYS A 101 -34.26 30.23 51.73
C LYS A 101 -33.99 29.32 52.98
N PRO A 102 -32.78 28.76 53.22
CA PRO A 102 -32.43 27.32 53.20
C PRO A 102 -31.95 26.79 54.60
N PRO A 103 -31.21 25.66 54.78
CA PRO A 103 -29.79 25.53 54.38
C PRO A 103 -29.29 24.16 53.86
N VAL A 104 -28.31 24.25 52.96
CA VAL A 104 -27.06 23.46 52.84
C VAL A 104 -27.15 21.91 52.90
N GLN A 105 -26.97 21.28 51.73
CA GLN A 105 -26.10 20.11 51.62
C GLN A 105 -25.15 20.29 50.44
N GLN A 106 -23.88 20.49 50.78
CA GLN A 106 -22.77 20.25 49.88
C GLN A 106 -22.76 18.77 49.51
N GLN A 107 -23.02 18.43 48.25
CA GLN A 107 -22.55 17.16 47.69
C GLN A 107 -21.78 17.46 46.41
N GLN A 108 -20.53 17.03 46.45
CA GLN A 108 -19.46 17.22 45.50
C GLN A 108 -19.81 16.73 44.09
N PRO A 109 -19.11 17.24 43.05
CA PRO A 109 -19.30 16.80 41.68
C PRO A 109 -19.06 15.29 41.56
N ALA A 110 -20.05 14.59 41.00
CA ALA A 110 -19.92 13.20 40.59
C ALA A 110 -18.89 13.13 39.45
N VAL A 111 -17.64 12.89 39.82
CA VAL A 111 -16.62 12.39 38.90
C VAL A 111 -17.09 11.01 38.43
N PRO A 112 -17.24 10.75 37.12
CA PRO A 112 -17.49 9.40 36.65
C PRO A 112 -16.30 8.53 37.04
N ALA A 113 -16.59 7.46 37.79
CA ALA A 113 -15.62 6.50 38.26
C ALA A 113 -14.74 5.96 37.12
N PRO A 114 -13.44 5.71 37.35
CA PRO A 114 -12.52 5.18 36.36
C PRO A 114 -12.99 3.81 35.89
N ARG A 115 -12.96 3.62 34.56
CA ARG A 115 -13.27 2.34 33.90
C ARG A 115 -12.45 1.23 34.54
N LYS A 116 -13.12 0.15 34.96
CA LYS A 116 -12.49 -1.11 35.37
C LYS A 116 -11.51 -1.55 34.29
N ALA A 117 -10.27 -1.83 34.71
CA ALA A 117 -9.26 -2.46 33.87
C ALA A 117 -9.79 -3.82 33.34
N PRO A 118 -9.50 -4.19 32.09
CA PRO A 118 -9.74 -5.54 31.62
C PRO A 118 -8.88 -6.55 32.42
N PRO A 119 -9.37 -7.78 32.66
CA PRO A 119 -8.64 -8.80 33.40
C PRO A 119 -7.35 -9.22 32.67
N PRO A 120 -6.30 -9.65 33.40
CA PRO A 120 -5.04 -10.08 32.79
C PRO A 120 -5.24 -11.40 32.04
N GLU A 121 -4.83 -11.43 30.78
CA GLU A 121 -4.76 -12.67 30.00
C GLU A 121 -3.72 -13.63 30.60
N PRO A 122 -4.01 -14.94 30.70
CA PRO A 122 -3.07 -15.91 31.22
C PRO A 122 -1.90 -16.11 30.25
N LYS A 123 -0.68 -15.88 30.75
CA LYS A 123 0.59 -16.25 30.10
C LYS A 123 0.56 -17.74 29.73
N LYS A 124 0.46 -18.03 28.42
CA LYS A 124 0.91 -19.31 27.87
C LYS A 124 2.30 -19.13 27.27
N ALA A 125 3.18 -19.98 27.76
CA ALA A 125 4.60 -20.10 27.47
C ALA A 125 4.96 -19.96 25.98
N GLU A 126 6.08 -19.27 25.73
CA GLU A 126 6.86 -19.42 24.51
C GLU A 126 7.23 -20.90 24.27
N PRO A 127 7.28 -21.31 23.00
CA PRO A 127 8.49 -21.99 22.56
C PRO A 127 9.00 -21.44 21.22
N ARG A 128 10.19 -20.85 21.30
CA ARG A 128 11.36 -21.04 20.43
C ARG A 128 11.16 -21.05 18.90
N GLN A 129 11.77 -20.04 18.28
CA GLN A 129 12.50 -20.04 16.99
C GLN A 129 12.16 -21.17 15.98
N SER A 130 11.66 -20.78 14.80
CA SER A 130 12.13 -21.34 13.53
C SER A 130 11.76 -20.41 12.37
N GLY A 131 12.74 -20.14 11.51
CA GLY A 131 12.67 -19.18 10.40
C GLY A 131 11.74 -19.58 9.25
N PRO A 132 11.83 -18.89 8.10
CA PRO A 132 10.86 -19.00 7.02
C PRO A 132 10.84 -20.42 6.43
N ARG A 133 9.67 -21.06 6.49
CA ARG A 133 9.38 -22.33 5.80
C ARG A 133 9.48 -22.09 4.29
N ARG A 134 10.49 -22.68 3.66
CA ARG A 134 10.54 -22.82 2.19
C ARG A 134 9.35 -23.69 1.74
N PRO A 135 8.63 -23.32 0.67
CA PRO A 135 7.72 -24.25 0.03
C PRO A 135 8.52 -25.45 -0.51
N ARG A 136 8.12 -26.65 -0.10
CA ARG A 136 8.61 -27.94 -0.58
C ARG A 136 8.04 -28.14 -1.99
N ILE A 137 8.81 -27.77 -3.01
CA ILE A 137 8.55 -28.19 -4.39
C ILE A 137 9.14 -29.58 -4.52
N GLU A 138 8.27 -30.56 -4.72
CA GLU A 138 8.61 -31.91 -5.15
C GLU A 138 9.32 -31.79 -6.51
N LEU A 139 10.63 -32.07 -6.52
CA LEU A 139 11.40 -32.13 -7.76
C LEU A 139 11.15 -33.53 -8.35
N ASP A 140 10.46 -33.56 -9.49
CA ASP A 140 10.43 -34.67 -10.44
C ASP A 140 11.80 -35.35 -10.53
N GLU A 141 11.81 -36.68 -10.36
CA GLU A 141 13.01 -37.53 -10.37
C GLU A 141 13.59 -37.79 -11.78
N ASP A 142 13.46 -36.87 -12.73
CA ASP A 142 13.80 -37.11 -14.15
C ASP A 142 14.85 -36.17 -14.77
N GLU A 143 15.75 -35.59 -13.97
CA GLU A 143 16.94 -34.90 -14.50
C GLU A 143 18.24 -35.64 -14.17
N ARG A 144 18.67 -36.45 -15.16
CA ARG A 144 19.98 -37.10 -15.24
C ARG A 144 21.11 -36.11 -15.00
N ARG A 145 21.62 -36.05 -13.76
CA ARG A 145 22.86 -35.32 -13.45
C ARG A 145 24.05 -36.04 -14.11
N PRO A 146 24.92 -35.34 -14.87
CA PRO A 146 26.13 -35.97 -15.41
C PRO A 146 27.10 -36.32 -14.27
N VAL A 147 27.39 -37.61 -14.12
CA VAL A 147 28.39 -38.10 -13.17
C VAL A 147 29.76 -37.96 -13.81
N PHE A 148 30.52 -36.94 -13.43
CA PHE A 148 31.92 -36.82 -13.81
C PHE A 148 32.74 -37.94 -13.14
N ARG A 149 32.99 -39.02 -13.88
CA ARG A 149 33.94 -40.06 -13.47
C ARG A 149 35.36 -39.51 -13.59
N ARG A 150 36.07 -39.40 -12.47
CA ARG A 150 37.53 -39.14 -12.49
C ARG A 150 38.23 -40.35 -13.11
N PRO A 151 39.15 -40.18 -14.09
CA PRO A 151 39.96 -41.28 -14.56
C PRO A 151 40.92 -41.69 -13.44
N GLY A 152 40.82 -42.94 -12.99
CA GLY A 152 41.76 -43.54 -12.06
C GLY A 152 43.12 -43.67 -12.73
N ARG A 153 44.17 -43.18 -12.04
CA ARG A 153 45.56 -43.44 -12.40
C ARG A 153 45.82 -44.95 -12.36
N ARG A 154 46.26 -45.51 -13.48
CA ARG A 154 47.20 -46.63 -13.52
C ARG A 154 48.35 -46.22 -14.44
#